data_AF-A0A7N5P1E9-F1
#
_entry.id   AF-A0A7N5P1E9-F1
#
_cell.length_a   1.000
_cell.length_b   1.000
_cell.length_c   1.000
_cell.angle_alpha   90.00
_cell.angle_beta   90.00
_cell.angle_gamma   90.00
#
_symmetry.space_group_name_H-M   'P 1'
#
loop_
_entity.id
_entity.type
_entity.pdbx_description
1 polymer ?
#
loop_
_entity_poly.entity_id
_entity_poly.type
_entity_poly.pdbx_seq_one_letter_code
_entity_poly.pdbx_strand_id
1 'polypeptide(L)' 'MENAHTKSTEECLAYFGVNENTGLSPDNVKKNYAKYGPNELPAEEGKTLWEL' A
#
# COMPACT_ATOMS: atom_id res chain seq x y z
N MET A 1 3.18 -5.62 -4.51
CA MET A 1 3.03 -6.44 -5.74
C MET A 1 3.86 -5.74 -6.79
N GLU A 2 5.13 -6.10 -6.90
CA GLU A 2 6.13 -5.25 -7.56
C GLU A 2 6.03 -5.28 -9.09
N ASN A 3 5.60 -6.40 -9.67
CA ASN A 3 5.56 -6.62 -11.12
C ASN A 3 4.13 -6.62 -11.69
N ALA A 4 3.24 -5.77 -11.17
CA ALA A 4 1.82 -5.75 -11.55
C ALA A 4 1.61 -5.54 -13.07
N HIS A 5 2.51 -4.79 -13.73
CA HIS A 5 2.47 -4.55 -15.18
C HIS A 5 2.65 -5.82 -16.04
N THR A 6 3.18 -6.91 -15.47
CA THR A 6 3.37 -8.19 -16.18
C THR A 6 2.22 -9.17 -15.96
N LYS A 7 1.22 -8.78 -15.16
CA LYS A 7 0.19 -9.67 -14.64
C LYS A 7 -1.16 -9.35 -15.25
N SER A 8 -2.00 -10.38 -15.40
CA SER A 8 -3.37 -10.16 -15.85
C SER A 8 -4.19 -9.45 -14.77
N THR A 9 -5.31 -8.87 -15.20
CA THR A 9 -6.28 -8.24 -14.30
C THR A 9 -6.77 -9.21 -13.24
N GLU A 10 -7.07 -10.45 -13.62
CA GLU A 10 -7.57 -11.50 -12.71
C GLU A 10 -6.52 -11.89 -11.67
N GLU A 11 -5.24 -12.00 -12.07
CA GLU A 11 -4.13 -12.28 -11.15
C GLU A 11 -3.96 -11.16 -10.11
N CYS A 12 -4.10 -9.89 -10.54
CA CYS A 12 -4.03 -8.74 -9.64
C CYS A 12 -5.19 -8.73 -8.64
N LEU A 13 -6.41 -8.97 -9.12
CA LEU A 13 -7.62 -9.04 -8.27
C LEU A 13 -7.52 -10.19 -7.26
N ALA A 14 -7.05 -11.36 -7.70
CA ALA A 14 -6.85 -12.52 -6.84
C ALA A 14 -5.76 -12.29 -5.78
N TYR A 15 -4.65 -11.63 -6.13
CA TYR A 15 -3.57 -11.34 -5.19
C TYR A 15 -4.03 -10.44 -4.03
N PHE A 16 -4.82 -9.41 -4.32
CA PHE A 16 -5.37 -8.51 -3.30
C PHE A 16 -6.68 -9.02 -2.68
N GLY A 17 -7.25 -10.11 -3.20
CA GLY A 17 -8.55 -10.64 -2.76
C GLY A 17 -9.67 -9.61 -2.85
N VAL A 18 -9.65 -8.79 -3.91
CA VAL A 18 -10.56 -7.65 -4.09
C VAL A 18 -11.55 -7.93 -5.22
N ASN A 19 -12.80 -7.53 -5.03
CA ASN A 19 -13.80 -7.56 -6.09
C ASN A 19 -13.79 -6.22 -6.82
N GLU A 20 -13.70 -6.25 -8.15
CA GLU A 20 -13.65 -5.06 -9.00
C GLU A 20 -14.86 -4.13 -8.83
N ASN A 21 -16.05 -4.69 -8.58
CA ASN A 21 -17.29 -3.91 -8.51
C ASN A 21 -17.53 -3.27 -7.14
N THR A 22 -16.97 -3.85 -6.08
CA THR A 22 -17.25 -3.44 -4.68
C THR A 22 -16.03 -2.94 -3.94
N GLY A 23 -14.82 -3.22 -4.43
CA GLY A 23 -13.57 -2.88 -3.77
C GLY A 23 -13.27 -3.72 -2.52
N LEU A 24 -12.37 -3.19 -1.68
CA LEU A 24 -11.94 -3.81 -0.42
C LEU A 24 -12.93 -3.51 0.71
N SER A 25 -13.13 -4.49 1.60
CA SER A 25 -13.88 -4.27 2.84
C SER A 25 -13.09 -3.36 3.82
N PRO A 26 -13.77 -2.66 4.75
CA PRO A 26 -13.11 -1.83 5.76
C PRO A 26 -12.08 -2.61 6.61
N ASP A 27 -12.34 -3.89 6.88
CA ASP A 27 -11.40 -4.75 7.61
C ASP A 27 -10.15 -5.07 6.78
N ASN A 28 -10.31 -5.30 5.47
CA ASN A 28 -9.17 -5.50 4.58
C ASN A 28 -8.34 -4.23 4.44
N VAL A 29 -8.97 -3.05 4.43
CA VAL A 29 -8.26 -1.76 4.45
C VAL A 29 -7.42 -1.64 5.72
N LYS A 30 -7.98 -1.92 6.90
CA LYS A 30 -7.22 -1.87 8.17
C LYS A 30 -6.04 -2.84 8.18
N LYS A 31 -6.24 -4.08 7.71
CA LYS A 31 -5.18 -5.09 7.61
C LYS A 31 -4.07 -4.66 6.66
N ASN A 32 -4.44 -4.10 5.50
CA ASN A 32 -3.47 -3.63 4.51
C ASN A 32 -2.72 -2.39 5.01
N TYR A 33 -3.40 -1.46 5.66
CA TYR A 33 -2.75 -0.30 6.28
C TYR A 33 -1.75 -0.71 7.36
N ALA A 34 -2.09 -1.68 8.21
CA ALA A 34 -1.16 -2.21 9.20
C ALA A 34 0.03 -2.97 8.57
N LYS A 35 -0.16 -3.59 7.40
CA LYS A 35 0.88 -4.36 6.71
C LYS A 35 1.83 -3.48 5.88
N TYR A 36 1.29 -2.51 5.15
CA TYR A 36 2.02 -1.70 4.17
C TYR A 36 2.35 -0.30 4.69
N GLY A 37 1.71 0.14 5.78
CA GLY A 37 1.87 1.48 6.31
C GLY A 37 1.06 2.54 5.55
N PRO A 38 1.19 3.81 5.95
CA PRO A 38 0.61 4.93 5.23
C PRO A 38 1.25 5.06 3.84
N ASN A 39 0.44 5.41 2.84
CA ASN A 39 0.91 5.70 1.49
C ASN A 39 1.46 7.12 1.40
N GLU A 40 2.49 7.39 2.19
CA GLU A 40 3.20 8.67 2.23
C GLU A 40 4.70 8.41 2.28
N LEU A 41 5.48 9.35 1.72
CA LEU A 41 6.91 9.31 1.90
C LEU A 41 7.23 9.74 3.34
N PRO A 42 8.15 9.06 4.03
CA PRO A 42 8.59 9.51 5.33
C PRO A 42 9.15 10.93 5.20
N ALA A 43 8.78 11.80 6.15
CA ALA A 43 9.36 13.13 6.21
C ALA A 43 10.88 12.98 6.36
N GLU A 44 11.64 13.78 5.61
CA GLU A 44 13.08 13.84 5.82
C GLU A 44 13.33 14.27 7.27
N GLU A 45 14.09 13.44 8.01
CA GLU A 45 14.51 13.79 9.35
C GLU A 45 15.38 15.05 9.26
N GLY A 46 14.84 16.18 9.68
CA GLY A 46 15.56 17.43 9.73
C GLY A 46 16.77 17.28 10.64
N LYS A 47 17.96 17.63 10.14
CA LYS A 47 19.13 17.76 10.99
C LYS A 47 18.82 18.74 12.12
N THR A 48 19.17 18.39 13.35
CA THR A 48 18.93 19.31 14.46
C THR A 48 19.83 20.54 14.27
N LEU A 49 19.35 21.73 14.69
CA LEU A 49 20.10 22.99 14.54
C LEU A 49 21.52 22.92 15.17
N TRP A 50 21.72 22.02 16.12
CA TRP A 50 22.98 21.83 16.87
C TRP A 50 23.96 20.85 16.22
N GLU A 51 23.57 20.17 15.14
CA GLU A 51 24.43 19.27 14.36
C GLU A 51 24.98 19.94 13.09
N LEU A 52 24.86 21.27 12.99
CA LEU A 52 25.34 22.08 11.85
C LEU A 52 26.82 22.48 11.99
#